data_AF-A0A2T6CLU8-F1
#
_entry.id   AF-A0A2T6CLU8-F1
#
_cell.length_a   1.000
_cell.length_b   1.000
_cell.length_c   1.000
_cell.angle_alpha   90.00
_cell.angle_beta   90.00
_cell.angle_gamma   90.00
#
_symmetry.space_group_name_H-M   'P 1'
#
loop_
_entity.id
_entity.type
_entity.pdbx_description
1 polymer ?
#
loop_
_entity_poly.entity_id
_entity_poly.type
_entity_poly.pdbx_seq_one_letter_code
_entity_poly.pdbx_strand_id
1 'polypeptide(L)'
;MQTLVELYCARHRCTADEFRRRLFWEMLPPHTRWLAALLGGYNADCFDADRDFIAALSALHSYGGLHEELRDFALDARNETWLRRHLKVRMSCRRVKQFAKLYLPDARDSIAPFPASPEPPTPASG
;
A
#
# COMPACT_ATOMS: atom_id res chain seq x y z
N MET A 1 17.22 -6.08 8.99
CA MET A 1 15.92 -5.34 8.99
C MET A 1 14.91 -6.20 8.28
N GLN A 2 13.69 -6.31 8.80
CA GLN A 2 12.62 -7.05 8.11
C GLN A 2 12.04 -6.18 6.99
N THR A 3 11.64 -6.81 5.90
CA THR A 3 10.93 -6.23 4.77
C THR A 3 9.41 -6.16 5.04
N LEU A 4 8.70 -5.37 4.25
CA LEU A 4 7.24 -5.27 4.31
C LEU A 4 6.57 -6.65 4.14
N VAL A 5 7.08 -7.49 3.23
CA VAL A 5 6.55 -8.84 3.00
C VAL A 5 6.79 -9.75 4.20
N GLU A 6 7.98 -9.68 4.82
CA GLU A 6 8.29 -10.46 6.02
C GLU A 6 7.40 -10.03 7.20
N LEU A 7 7.20 -8.73 7.39
CA LEU A 7 6.34 -8.18 8.45
C LEU A 7 4.87 -8.57 8.26
N TYR A 8 4.37 -8.52 7.03
CA TYR A 8 3.00 -8.94 6.72
C TYR A 8 2.83 -10.45 6.89
N CYS A 9 3.72 -11.26 6.31
CA CYS A 9 3.57 -12.71 6.34
C CYS A 9 3.88 -13.33 7.71
N ALA A 10 4.68 -12.67 8.56
CA ALA A 10 4.79 -13.04 9.97
C ALA A 10 3.43 -12.95 10.70
N ARG A 11 2.58 -11.99 10.34
CA ARG A 11 1.25 -11.79 10.94
C ARG A 11 0.16 -12.65 10.30
N HIS A 12 0.21 -12.83 8.99
CA HIS A 12 -0.86 -13.47 8.20
C HIS A 12 -0.55 -14.90 7.76
N ARG A 13 0.62 -15.44 8.14
CA ARG A 13 1.12 -16.78 7.79
C ARG A 13 0.97 -17.06 6.29
N CYS A 14 1.57 -16.19 5.47
CA CYS A 14 1.57 -16.31 4.01
C CYS A 14 2.97 -16.52 3.44
N THR A 15 2.99 -16.92 2.17
CA THR A 15 4.18 -16.84 1.31
C THR A 15 4.30 -15.47 0.65
N ALA A 16 5.50 -15.12 0.19
CA ALA A 16 5.73 -13.86 -0.51
C ALA A 16 4.86 -13.72 -1.77
N ASP A 17 4.58 -14.81 -2.47
CA ASP A 17 3.73 -14.80 -3.65
C ASP A 17 2.24 -14.55 -3.31
N GLU A 18 1.74 -15.19 -2.24
CA GLU A 18 0.38 -14.92 -1.73
C GLU A 18 0.23 -13.48 -1.25
N PHE A 19 1.27 -12.92 -0.62
CA PHE A 19 1.29 -11.50 -0.27
C PHE A 19 1.08 -10.61 -1.50
N ARG A 20 1.83 -10.84 -2.58
CA ARG A 20 1.73 -10.02 -3.81
C ARG A 20 0.33 -10.08 -4.42
N ARG A 21 -0.23 -11.30 -4.52
CA ARG A 21 -1.59 -11.49 -5.04
C ARG A 21 -2.65 -10.84 -4.16
N ARG A 22 -2.55 -10.99 -2.83
CA ARG A 22 -3.49 -10.35 -1.88
C ARG A 22 -3.39 -8.84 -1.96
N LEU A 23 -2.17 -8.29 -1.96
CA LEU A 23 -1.93 -6.86 -2.01
C LEU A 23 -2.50 -6.25 -3.29
N PHE A 24 -2.33 -6.91 -4.44
CA PHE A 24 -2.94 -6.49 -5.70
C PHE A 24 -4.46 -6.26 -5.56
N TRP A 25 -5.18 -7.30 -5.11
CA TRP A 25 -6.64 -7.22 -4.98
C TRP A 25 -7.09 -6.23 -3.91
N GLU A 26 -6.38 -6.17 -2.79
CA GLU A 26 -6.71 -5.29 -1.67
C GLU A 26 -6.54 -3.81 -2.04
N MET A 27 -5.49 -3.49 -2.79
CA MET A 27 -5.18 -2.12 -3.22
C MET A 27 -6.00 -1.67 -4.44
N LEU A 28 -6.54 -2.60 -5.23
CA LEU A 28 -7.43 -2.27 -6.35
C LEU A 28 -8.76 -1.66 -5.86
N PRO A 29 -9.22 -0.56 -6.50
CA PRO A 29 -10.58 -0.05 -6.31
C PRO A 29 -11.67 -1.13 -6.49
N PRO A 30 -12.73 -1.15 -5.67
CA PRO A 30 -13.77 -2.18 -5.78
C PRO A 30 -14.39 -2.29 -7.17
N HIS A 31 -14.62 -1.14 -7.83
CA HIS A 31 -15.15 -1.08 -9.19
C HIS A 31 -14.16 -1.60 -10.24
N THR A 32 -12.85 -1.45 -10.03
CA THR A 32 -11.84 -1.97 -10.95
C THR A 32 -11.51 -3.43 -10.68
N ARG A 33 -11.87 -4.03 -9.53
CA ARG A 33 -11.67 -5.47 -9.28
C ARG A 33 -12.43 -6.32 -10.28
N TRP A 34 -13.68 -5.97 -10.56
CA TRP A 34 -14.48 -6.69 -11.55
C TRP A 34 -13.87 -6.57 -12.95
N LEU A 35 -13.47 -5.36 -13.32
CA LEU A 35 -12.80 -5.11 -14.60
C LEU A 35 -11.45 -5.83 -14.71
N ALA A 36 -10.68 -5.88 -13.61
CA ALA A 36 -9.43 -6.63 -13.54
C ALA A 36 -9.68 -8.13 -13.73
N ALA A 37 -10.71 -8.69 -13.11
CA ALA A 37 -11.09 -10.09 -13.30
C ALA A 37 -11.44 -10.40 -14.76
N LEU A 38 -12.15 -9.49 -15.45
CA LEU A 38 -12.46 -9.62 -16.88
C LEU A 38 -11.23 -9.52 -17.79
N LEU A 39 -10.23 -8.75 -17.41
CA LEU A 39 -9.01 -8.53 -18.18
C LEU A 39 -7.95 -9.64 -18.01
N GLY A 40 -8.22 -10.68 -17.22
CA GLY A 40 -7.26 -11.76 -16.93
C GLY A 40 -6.63 -11.70 -15.53
N GLY A 41 -7.10 -10.80 -14.67
CA GLY A 41 -6.71 -10.71 -13.27
C GLY A 41 -5.26 -10.26 -13.06
N TYR A 42 -4.64 -10.74 -11.99
CA TYR A 42 -3.26 -10.39 -11.60
C TYR A 42 -2.22 -10.60 -12.70
N ASN A 43 -2.44 -11.55 -13.63
CA ASN A 43 -1.49 -11.90 -14.69
C ASN A 43 -1.67 -11.13 -16.00
N ALA A 44 -2.67 -10.23 -16.11
CA ALA A 44 -2.86 -9.49 -17.36
C ALA A 44 -1.70 -8.51 -17.61
N ASP A 45 -1.31 -8.33 -18.88
CA ASP A 45 -0.22 -7.42 -19.28
C ASP A 45 -0.51 -5.97 -18.88
N CYS A 46 -1.79 -5.59 -18.87
CA CYS A 46 -2.19 -4.25 -18.46
C CYS A 46 -1.87 -3.94 -16.99
N PHE A 47 -1.53 -4.95 -16.17
CA PHE A 47 -1.12 -4.83 -14.76
C PHE A 47 0.38 -5.01 -14.52
N ASP A 48 1.23 -5.09 -15.55
CA ASP A 48 2.69 -5.24 -15.36
C ASP A 48 3.29 -4.17 -14.47
N ALA A 49 2.93 -2.90 -14.68
CA ALA A 49 3.39 -1.81 -13.84
C ALA A 49 2.94 -1.95 -12.37
N ASP A 50 1.74 -2.49 -12.10
CA ASP A 50 1.31 -2.77 -10.73
C ASP A 50 2.08 -3.96 -10.13
N ARG A 51 2.42 -4.98 -10.92
CA ARG A 51 3.24 -6.12 -10.45
C ARG A 51 4.65 -5.69 -10.08
N ASP A 52 5.30 -4.90 -10.93
CA ASP A 52 6.63 -4.34 -10.65
C ASP A 52 6.59 -3.47 -9.41
N PHE A 53 5.56 -2.62 -9.29
CA PHE A 53 5.37 -1.80 -8.12
C PHE A 53 5.16 -2.64 -6.85
N ILE A 54 4.35 -3.70 -6.89
CA ILE A 54 4.18 -4.64 -5.77
C ILE A 54 5.50 -5.35 -5.43
N ALA A 55 6.32 -5.69 -6.43
CA ALA A 55 7.63 -6.28 -6.20
C ALA A 55 8.55 -5.31 -5.47
N ALA A 56 8.58 -4.04 -5.87
CA ALA A 56 9.32 -2.99 -5.16
C ALA A 56 8.78 -2.77 -3.73
N LEU A 57 7.46 -2.75 -3.55
CA LEU A 57 6.80 -2.73 -2.23
C LEU A 57 7.21 -3.89 -1.35
N SER A 58 7.44 -5.08 -1.92
CA SER A 58 7.84 -6.24 -1.12
C SER A 58 9.23 -6.10 -0.51
N ALA A 59 10.13 -5.36 -1.15
CA ALA A 59 11.50 -5.13 -0.70
C ALA A 59 11.65 -3.92 0.25
N LEU A 60 10.57 -3.19 0.52
CA LEU A 60 10.61 -1.99 1.35
C LEU A 60 10.89 -2.31 2.82
N HIS A 61 11.85 -1.59 3.40
CA HIS A 61 12.25 -1.70 4.80
C HIS A 61 11.79 -0.52 5.66
N SER A 62 11.45 0.63 5.06
CA SER A 62 11.08 1.86 5.78
C SER A 62 10.00 2.64 5.05
N TYR A 63 9.25 3.46 5.80
CA TYR A 63 8.20 4.30 5.21
C TYR A 63 8.77 5.43 4.35
N GLY A 64 9.99 5.90 4.63
CA GLY A 64 10.69 6.90 3.82
C GLY A 64 10.88 6.45 2.37
N GLY A 65 11.32 5.20 2.15
CA GLY A 65 11.50 4.63 0.80
C GLY A 65 10.19 4.52 0.01
N LEU A 66 9.04 4.46 0.69
CA LEU A 66 7.75 4.31 0.03
C LEU A 66 7.40 5.54 -0.83
N HIS A 67 7.84 6.73 -0.42
CA HIS A 67 7.51 7.96 -1.15
C HIS A 67 8.19 8.00 -2.52
N GLU A 68 9.42 7.52 -2.58
CA GLU A 68 10.21 7.40 -3.80
C GLU A 68 9.55 6.39 -4.76
N GLU A 69 9.27 5.19 -4.28
CA GLU A 69 8.58 4.15 -5.07
C GLU A 69 7.20 4.62 -5.58
N LEU A 70 6.45 5.36 -4.77
CA LEU A 70 5.15 5.91 -5.18
C LEU A 70 5.28 7.01 -6.23
N ARG A 71 6.32 7.84 -6.16
CA ARG A 71 6.61 8.87 -7.16
C ARG A 71 7.00 8.21 -8.46
N ASP A 72 7.88 7.22 -8.41
CA ASP A 72 8.37 6.52 -9.58
C ASP A 72 7.25 5.73 -10.26
N PHE A 73 6.38 5.06 -9.47
CA PHE A 73 5.15 4.46 -9.99
C PHE A 73 4.22 5.51 -10.63
N ALA A 74 4.01 6.67 -10.00
CA ALA A 74 3.15 7.71 -10.56
C ALA A 74 3.67 8.28 -11.90
N LEU A 75 4.99 8.26 -12.10
CA LEU A 75 5.67 8.75 -13.31
C LEU A 75 5.95 7.65 -14.34
N ASP A 76 5.62 6.38 -14.06
CA ASP A 76 5.84 5.28 -14.99
C ASP A 76 5.07 5.51 -16.30
N ALA A 77 5.78 5.55 -17.43
CA ALA A 77 5.19 5.77 -18.75
C ALA A 77 4.10 4.74 -19.12
N ARG A 78 4.15 3.53 -18.53
CA ARG A 78 3.13 2.50 -18.73
C ARG A 78 1.77 2.90 -18.13
N ASN A 79 1.75 3.86 -17.20
CA ASN A 79 0.53 4.46 -16.66
C ASN A 79 -0.17 5.45 -17.60
N GLU A 80 0.46 5.83 -18.72
CA GLU A 80 -0.13 6.74 -19.72
C GLU A 80 -0.99 6.05 -20.77
N THR A 81 -1.05 4.71 -20.76
CA THR A 81 -1.87 3.93 -21.70
C THR A 81 -3.36 4.31 -21.63
N TRP A 82 -4.04 4.33 -22.79
CA TRP A 82 -5.44 4.77 -22.92
C TRP A 82 -6.37 4.09 -21.91
N LEU A 83 -6.18 2.79 -21.69
CA LEU A 83 -6.93 1.96 -20.73
C LEU A 83 -6.76 2.46 -19.28
N ARG A 84 -5.53 2.75 -18.84
CA ARG A 84 -5.24 3.26 -17.50
C ARG A 84 -5.69 4.71 -17.32
N ARG A 85 -5.60 5.51 -18.39
CA ARG A 85 -6.03 6.92 -18.40
C ARG A 85 -7.55 7.08 -18.34
N HIS A 86 -8.31 6.23 -19.04
CA HIS A 86 -9.78 6.31 -19.08
C HIS A 86 -10.47 5.49 -17.99
N LEU A 87 -10.01 4.26 -17.71
CA LEU A 87 -10.70 3.35 -16.80
C LEU A 87 -10.15 3.39 -15.37
N LYS A 88 -9.08 4.17 -15.11
CA LYS A 88 -8.45 4.33 -13.80
C LYS A 88 -8.11 3.00 -13.11
N VAL A 89 -7.80 1.99 -13.92
CA VAL A 89 -7.44 0.63 -13.49
C VAL A 89 -6.01 0.64 -12.98
N ARG A 90 -5.81 1.17 -11.78
CA ARG A 90 -4.51 1.26 -11.09
C ARG A 90 -4.68 1.01 -9.60
N MET A 91 -3.64 0.50 -8.94
CA MET A 91 -3.61 0.43 -7.48
C MET A 91 -3.76 1.82 -6.86
N SER A 92 -4.48 1.88 -5.73
CA SER A 92 -4.65 3.13 -5.01
C SER A 92 -3.39 3.43 -4.18
N CYS A 93 -2.60 4.41 -4.62
CA CYS A 93 -1.45 4.94 -3.87
C CYS A 93 -1.82 5.33 -2.42
N ARG A 94 -3.04 5.82 -2.21
CA ARG A 94 -3.55 6.16 -0.86
C ARG A 94 -3.70 4.93 0.02
N ARG A 95 -4.26 3.83 -0.52
CA ARG A 95 -4.38 2.57 0.23
C ARG A 95 -3.01 1.95 0.50
N VAL A 96 -2.10 2.04 -0.46
CA VAL A 96 -0.71 1.58 -0.29
C VAL A 96 -0.02 2.34 0.85
N LYS A 97 -0.16 3.67 0.92
CA LYS A 97 0.33 4.48 2.05
C LYS A 97 -0.28 4.02 3.37
N GLN A 98 -1.59 3.82 3.43
CA GLN A 98 -2.28 3.36 4.64
C GLN A 98 -1.82 1.96 5.07
N PHE A 99 -1.64 1.06 4.11
CA PHE A 99 -1.13 -0.28 4.34
C PHE A 99 0.29 -0.26 4.90
N ALA A 100 1.21 0.45 4.24
CA ALA A 100 2.59 0.53 4.67
C ALA A 100 2.73 1.13 6.08
N LYS A 101 1.87 2.11 6.45
CA LYS A 101 1.82 2.65 7.82
C LYS A 101 1.49 1.62 8.90
N LEU A 102 0.76 0.56 8.57
CA LEU A 102 0.36 -0.46 9.54
C LEU A 102 1.48 -1.46 9.85
N TYR A 103 2.42 -1.65 8.93
CA TYR A 103 3.44 -2.69 9.03
C TYR A 103 4.85 -2.12 9.22
N LEU A 104 5.19 -0.98 8.61
CA LEU A 104 6.54 -0.43 8.69
C LEU A 104 6.78 0.31 10.02
N PRO A 105 7.92 0.07 10.71
CA PRO A 105 8.19 0.63 12.03
C PRO A 105 8.36 2.15 12.02
N ASP A 106 9.07 2.70 11.03
CA ASP A 106 9.36 4.13 10.92
C ASP A 106 8.10 5.01 10.68
N ALA A 107 7.03 4.40 10.16
CA ALA A 107 5.73 5.06 10.08
C ALA A 107 5.10 5.32 11.46
N ARG A 108 5.42 4.48 12.46
CA ARG A 108 4.98 4.68 13.85
C ARG A 108 5.80 5.76 14.54
N ASP A 109 7.10 5.86 14.27
CA ASP A 109 7.94 6.93 14.83
C ASP A 109 7.61 8.31 14.21
N SER A 110 7.21 8.34 12.93
CA SER A 110 6.65 9.55 12.29
C SER A 110 5.23 9.91 12.75
N ILE A 111 4.53 8.99 13.42
CA ILE A 111 3.33 9.30 14.19
C ILE A 111 3.83 9.52 15.62
N ALA A 112 4.37 10.72 15.88
CA ALA A 112 4.45 11.18 17.27
C ALA A 112 3.11 10.82 17.95
N PRO A 113 3.12 10.24 19.18
CA PRO A 113 1.88 9.98 19.89
C PRO A 113 1.09 11.28 19.82
N PHE A 114 -0.16 11.22 19.35
CA PHE A 114 -1.08 12.32 19.59
C PHE A 114 -0.88 12.67 21.07
N PRO A 115 -0.49 13.90 21.44
CA PRO A 115 -0.48 14.25 22.85
C PRO A 115 -1.89 13.92 23.33
N ALA A 116 -1.97 12.98 24.29
CA ALA A 116 -3.22 12.70 24.97
C ALA A 116 -3.81 14.07 25.31
N SER A 117 -5.06 14.31 24.90
CA SER A 117 -5.73 15.56 25.20
C SER A 117 -5.47 15.93 26.65
N PRO A 118 -5.14 17.21 26.97
CA PRO A 118 -4.87 17.59 28.35
C PRO A 118 -6.06 17.14 29.19
N GLU A 119 -5.79 16.34 30.22
CA GLU A 119 -6.81 15.93 31.20
C GLU A 119 -7.59 17.18 31.64
N PRO A 120 -8.94 17.12 31.67
CA PRO A 120 -9.71 18.23 32.20
C PRO A 120 -9.31 18.46 33.67
N PRO A 121 -9.19 19.72 34.12
CA PRO A 121 -8.78 20.00 35.48
C PRO A 121 -9.77 19.38 36.47
N THR A 122 -9.25 18.56 37.37
CA THR A 122 -9.97 17.97 38.50
C THR A 122 -10.70 19.08 39.26
N PRO A 123 -12.02 19.00 39.50
CA PRO A 123 -12.71 19.99 40.30
C PRO A 123 -12.15 19.92 41.74
N ALA A 124 -11.72 21.07 42.26
CA ALA A 124 -11.29 21.22 43.63
C ALA A 124 -12.48 20.91 44.55
N SER A 125 -12.31 19.89 45.41
CA SER A 125 -13.23 19.64 46.52
C SER A 125 -13.16 20.81 47.50
N GLY A 126 -14.28 21.49 47.70
CA GLY A 126 -14.55 22.40 48.81
C GLY A 126 -15.59 21.81 49.74
#